data_AF-A0A9E0FM82-F1
#
_entry.id   AF-A0A9E0FM82-F1
#
_cell.length_a   1.000
_cell.length_b   1.000
_cell.length_c   1.000
_cell.angle_alpha   90.00
_cell.angle_beta   90.00
_cell.angle_gamma   90.00
#
_symmetry.space_group_name_H-M   'P 1'
#
loop_
_entity.id
_entity.type
_entity.pdbx_description
1 polymer ?
#
loop_
_entity_poly.entity_id
_entity_poly.type
_entity_poly.pdbx_seq_one_letter_code
_entity_poly.pdbx_strand_id
1 'polypeptide(L)'
;MSHDPRITLARPALAARSLEGVTAAAAYADPRPMTAVVPAAPLRAAPDADAEQVDQVLFGETFEVLEETQGFCWGQARRDGYVG
;
A
#
# COMPACT_ATOMS: atom_id res chain seq x y z
N MET A 1 8.45 18.85 4.75
CA MET A 1 8.71 17.71 5.66
C MET A 1 8.57 16.45 4.81
N SER A 2 9.58 15.59 4.77
CA SER A 2 9.50 14.34 3.99
C SER A 2 8.70 13.33 4.81
N HIS A 3 7.64 12.78 4.23
CA HIS A 3 6.86 11.71 4.86
C HIS A 3 7.61 10.36 4.71
N ASP A 4 7.48 9.47 5.70
CA ASP A 4 8.07 8.12 5.60
C ASP A 4 7.21 7.29 4.63
N PRO A 5 7.75 6.85 3.46
CA PRO A 5 6.99 6.15 2.44
C PRO A 5 6.48 4.78 2.90
N ARG A 6 7.04 4.21 3.98
CA ARG A 6 6.62 2.92 4.53
C ARG A 6 5.31 2.99 5.30
N ILE A 7 4.89 4.17 5.73
CA ILE A 7 3.65 4.36 6.52
C ILE A 7 2.75 5.46 5.98
N THR A 8 3.15 6.09 4.87
CA THR A 8 2.38 7.15 4.21
C THR A 8 1.97 6.62 2.85
N LEU A 9 0.68 6.35 2.64
CA LEU A 9 0.14 5.81 1.39
C LEU A 9 0.13 6.87 0.28
N ALA A 10 1.32 7.27 -0.15
CA ALA A 10 1.56 8.32 -1.13
C ALA A 10 2.85 8.07 -1.91
N ARG A 11 2.76 8.30 -3.22
CA ARG A 11 3.88 8.44 -4.15
C ARG A 11 3.57 9.58 -5.12
N PRO A 12 4.55 10.12 -5.88
CA PRO A 12 4.32 11.31 -6.70
C PRO A 12 3.13 11.22 -7.67
N ALA A 13 2.85 10.02 -8.19
CA ALA A 13 1.75 9.80 -9.13
C ALA A 13 0.38 9.59 -8.45
N LEU A 14 0.34 9.09 -7.22
CA LEU A 14 -0.91 8.64 -6.58
C LEU A 14 -0.79 8.64 -5.05
N ALA A 15 -1.81 9.16 -4.37
CA ALA A 15 -1.93 9.09 -2.91
C ALA A 15 -3.36 8.75 -2.47
N ALA A 16 -3.50 8.28 -1.23
CA ALA A 16 -4.82 8.11 -0.63
C ALA A 16 -5.56 9.46 -0.53
N ARG A 17 -6.88 9.47 -0.75
CA ARG A 17 -7.72 10.68 -0.71
C ARG A 17 -7.60 11.44 0.61
N SER A 18 -7.39 10.74 1.72
CA SER A 18 -7.16 11.35 3.04
C SER A 18 -5.93 12.26 3.12
N LEU A 19 -5.00 12.16 2.15
CA LEU A 19 -3.78 12.96 2.08
C LEU A 19 -3.91 14.18 1.15
N GLU A 20 -5.08 14.41 0.54
CA GLU A 20 -5.32 15.59 -0.29
C GLU A 20 -5.17 16.88 0.55
N GLY A 21 -4.30 17.79 0.09
CA GLY A 21 -3.93 18.99 0.84
C GLY A 21 -2.88 18.80 1.94
N VAL A 22 -2.48 17.55 2.24
CA VAL A 22 -1.42 17.22 3.21
C VAL A 22 -0.12 16.83 2.49
N THR A 23 -0.21 15.96 1.50
CA THR A 23 0.93 15.47 0.71
C THR A 23 0.65 15.70 -0.76
N ALA A 24 1.61 16.30 -1.49
CA ALA A 24 1.47 16.54 -2.92
C ALA A 24 1.54 15.22 -3.73
N ALA A 25 0.53 14.98 -4.56
CA ALA A 25 0.49 13.89 -5.53
C ALA A 25 -0.26 14.34 -6.80
N ALA A 26 0.00 13.70 -7.94
CA ALA A 26 -0.67 14.02 -9.19
C ALA A 26 -2.15 13.61 -9.19
N ALA A 27 -2.52 12.58 -8.42
CA ALA A 27 -3.88 12.09 -8.28
C ALA A 27 -4.14 11.55 -6.87
N TYR A 28 -5.41 11.54 -6.48
CA TYR A 28 -5.89 11.00 -5.21
C TYR A 28 -7.03 10.02 -5.44
N ALA A 29 -7.04 8.90 -4.71
CA ALA A 29 -8.07 7.87 -4.84
C ALA A 29 -8.52 7.34 -3.46
N ASP A 30 -9.72 6.78 -3.41
CA ASP A 30 -10.19 6.07 -2.21
C ASP A 30 -9.62 4.65 -2.20
N PRO A 31 -8.90 4.26 -1.13
CA PRO A 31 -8.48 2.88 -0.98
C PRO A 31 -9.68 1.92 -0.90
N ARG A 32 -9.56 0.76 -1.53
CA ARG A 32 -10.54 -0.33 -1.44
C ARG A 32 -10.04 -1.40 -0.48
N PRO A 33 -10.82 -1.78 0.54
CA PRO A 33 -10.42 -2.84 1.44
C PRO A 33 -10.48 -4.20 0.74
N MET A 34 -9.41 -4.98 0.90
CA MET A 34 -9.31 -6.38 0.48
C MET A 34 -8.84 -7.23 1.66
N THR A 35 -9.22 -8.50 1.69
CA THR A 35 -8.86 -9.43 2.76
C THR A 35 -7.90 -10.48 2.23
N ALA A 36 -6.82 -10.75 2.97
CA ALA A 36 -5.89 -11.82 2.62
C ALA A 36 -6.53 -13.20 2.80
N VAL A 37 -6.52 -14.00 1.74
CA VAL A 37 -7.08 -15.37 1.71
C VAL A 37 -6.00 -16.46 1.66
N VAL A 38 -4.73 -16.06 1.71
CA VAL A 38 -3.56 -16.95 1.81
C VAL A 38 -2.95 -16.84 3.21
N PRO A 39 -2.15 -17.83 3.67
CA PRO A 39 -1.54 -17.79 5.00
C PRO A 39 -0.73 -16.51 5.27
N ALA A 40 0.04 -16.08 4.27
CA ALA A 40 0.79 -14.83 4.27
C ALA A 40 0.95 -14.32 2.83
N ALA A 41 0.63 -13.05 2.61
CA ALA A 41 0.90 -12.31 1.37
C ALA A 41 2.07 -11.34 1.63
N PRO A 42 3.17 -11.43 0.87
CA PRO A 42 4.34 -10.58 1.09
C PRO A 42 4.06 -9.14 0.65
N LEU A 43 4.41 -8.16 1.48
CA LEU A 43 4.58 -6.76 1.07
C LEU A 43 6.03 -6.58 0.64
N ARG A 44 6.24 -5.99 -0.53
CA ARG A 44 7.56 -5.84 -1.14
C ARG A 44 7.90 -4.39 -1.37
N ALA A 45 9.20 -4.07 -1.34
CA ALA A 45 9.69 -2.70 -1.56
C ALA A 45 9.41 -2.18 -2.99
N ALA A 46 9.15 -3.08 -3.94
CA ALA A 46 8.80 -2.79 -5.32
C ALA A 46 7.82 -3.86 -5.86
N PRO A 47 7.05 -3.57 -6.92
CA PRO A 47 6.15 -4.53 -7.57
C PRO A 47 6.94 -5.56 -8.40
N ASP A 48 7.81 -6.31 -7.74
CA ASP A 48 8.69 -7.32 -8.30
C ASP A 48 8.74 -8.51 -7.33
N ALA A 49 8.65 -9.73 -7.84
CA ALA A 49 8.67 -10.95 -7.04
C ALA A 49 10.03 -11.19 -6.34
N ASP A 50 11.10 -10.62 -6.87
CA ASP A 50 12.46 -10.73 -6.31
C ASP A 50 12.83 -9.53 -5.41
N ALA A 51 11.96 -8.52 -5.29
CA ALA A 51 12.20 -7.40 -4.39
C ALA A 51 12.16 -7.82 -2.92
N GLU A 52 12.90 -7.08 -2.09
CA GLU A 52 12.94 -7.26 -0.64
C GLU A 52 11.53 -7.30 -0.06
N GLN A 53 11.24 -8.36 0.72
CA GLN A 53 10.03 -8.44 1.50
C GLN A 53 10.21 -7.60 2.76
N VAL A 54 9.40 -6.56 2.89
CA VAL A 54 9.50 -5.56 3.96
C VAL A 54 8.49 -5.79 5.08
N ASP A 55 7.39 -6.47 4.78
CA ASP A 55 6.37 -6.92 5.73
C ASP A 55 5.51 -8.04 5.10
N GLN A 56 4.41 -8.41 5.73
CA GLN A 56 3.40 -9.33 5.23
C GLN A 56 2.02 -9.05 5.82
N VAL A 57 1.00 -9.29 4.98
CA VAL A 57 -0.40 -9.35 5.41
C VAL A 57 -0.76 -10.82 5.62
N LEU A 58 -1.25 -11.16 6.81
CA LEU A 58 -1.61 -12.52 7.20
C LEU A 58 -3.06 -12.85 6.86
N PHE A 59 -3.38 -14.14 6.82
CA PHE A 59 -4.74 -14.62 6.57
C PHE A 59 -5.81 -13.88 7.42
N GLY A 60 -6.83 -13.35 6.75
CA GLY A 60 -7.93 -12.61 7.38
C GLY A 60 -7.64 -11.13 7.66
N GLU A 61 -6.39 -10.68 7.56
CA GLU A 61 -6.07 -9.26 7.70
C GLU A 61 -6.56 -8.45 6.49
N THR A 62 -6.82 -7.16 6.73
CA THR A 62 -7.29 -6.23 5.71
C THR A 62 -6.14 -5.39 5.17
N PHE A 63 -6.09 -5.28 3.85
CA PHE A 63 -5.19 -4.44 3.10
C PHE A 63 -6.01 -3.42 2.28
N GLU A 64 -5.69 -2.14 2.42
CA GLU A 64 -6.35 -1.04 1.70
C GLU A 64 -5.65 -0.81 0.37
N VAL A 65 -6.19 -1.40 -0.70
CA VAL A 65 -5.61 -1.34 -2.05
C VAL A 65 -5.97 -0.03 -2.72
N LEU A 66 -4.95 0.68 -3.23
CA LEU A 66 -5.13 1.92 -3.97
C LEU A 66 -4.91 1.74 -5.47
N GLU A 67 -4.02 0.84 -5.87
CA GLU A 67 -3.75 0.52 -7.26
C GLU A 67 -3.51 -0.98 -7.43
N GLU A 68 -3.95 -1.54 -8.56
CA GLU A 68 -3.63 -2.90 -8.99
C GLU A 68 -2.94 -2.84 -10.36
N THR A 69 -1.71 -3.35 -10.45
CA THR A 69 -0.91 -3.31 -11.67
C THR A 69 -0.07 -4.58 -11.79
N GLN A 70 -0.14 -5.25 -12.95
CA GLN A 70 0.73 -6.39 -13.30
C GLN A 70 0.78 -7.51 -12.23
N GLY A 71 -0.36 -7.82 -11.60
CA GLY A 71 -0.44 -8.86 -10.57
C GLY A 71 -0.01 -8.42 -9.17
N PHE A 72 0.35 -7.14 -8.98
CA PHE A 72 0.60 -6.54 -7.68
C PHE A 72 -0.54 -5.60 -7.28
N CYS A 73 -0.85 -5.59 -5.99
CA CYS A 73 -1.61 -4.52 -5.36
C CYS A 73 -0.62 -3.58 -4.69
N TRP A 74 -0.80 -2.27 -4.85
CA TRP A 74 -0.14 -1.26 -4.04
C TRP A 74 -1.16 -0.63 -3.08
N GLY A 75 -0.84 -0.60 -1.80
CA GLY A 75 -1.79 -0.22 -0.76
C GLY A 75 -1.18 -0.11 0.62
N GLN A 76 -2.02 -0.17 1.64
CA GLN A 76 -1.61 -0.06 3.04
C GLN A 76 -2.25 -1.14 3.92
N ALA A 77 -1.45 -1.80 4.75
CA ALA A 77 -1.91 -2.76 5.74
C ALA A 77 -2.67 -2.03 6.85
N ARG A 78 -3.90 -2.47 7.15
CA ARG A 78 -4.70 -1.86 8.23
C ARG A 78 -4.15 -2.14 9.63
N ARG A 79 -3.36 -3.21 9.80
CA ARG A 79 -2.83 -3.65 11.09
C ARG A 79 -1.88 -2.64 11.71
N ASP A 80 -0.93 -2.16 10.92
CA ASP A 80 0.23 -1.40 11.36
C ASP A 80 0.53 -0.19 10.47
N GLY A 81 -0.25 0.00 9.40
CA GLY A 81 -0.09 1.11 8.48
C GLY A 81 1.03 0.90 7.46
N TYR A 82 1.60 -0.31 7.32
CA TYR A 82 2.69 -0.50 6.36
C TYR A 82 2.22 -0.39 4.90
N VAL A 83 2.98 0.34 4.09
CA VAL A 83 2.72 0.56 2.66
C VAL A 83 3.61 -0.33 1.81
N GLY A 84 3.03 -0.99 0.80
CA GLY A 84 3.71 -1.89 -0.12
C GLY A 84 2.87 -2.20 -1.34
#